data_AF-A0A661WZH0-F1
#
_entry.id   AF-A0A661WZH0-F1
#
_cell.length_a   1.000
_cell.length_b   1.000
_cell.length_c   1.000
_cell.angle_alpha   90.00
_cell.angle_beta   90.00
_cell.angle_gamma   90.00
#
_symmetry.space_group_name_H-M   'P 1'
#
loop_
_entity.id
_entity.type
_entity.pdbx_description
1 polymer ?
#
loop_
_entity_poly.entity_id
_entity_poly.type
_entity_poly.pdbx_seq_one_letter_code
_entity_poly.pdbx_strand_id
1 'polypeptide(L)'
;CPSYPERQEQFTYFLSAIAAFIEAGGRAAVNRKKIRYISAFILSGDNTYKNFTLNDCDKDDYSQNCTWVKDSDHFGYYHLSGLNILFADGHIGWFTHYQPEKMTFRYYEYSNW
;
A
#
# COMPACT_ATOMS: atom_id res chain seq x y z
N CYS A 1 15.17 -10.48 -3.78
CA CYS A 1 15.68 -9.57 -4.83
C CYS A 1 17.21 -9.50 -4.69
N PRO A 2 18.00 -9.67 -5.76
CA PRO A 2 19.48 -9.65 -5.68
C PRO A 2 20.06 -8.32 -5.15
N SER A 3 19.27 -7.25 -5.17
CA SER A 3 19.66 -5.91 -4.72
C SER A 3 19.56 -5.68 -3.21
N TYR A 4 19.22 -6.69 -2.39
CA TYR A 4 19.11 -6.51 -0.94
C TYR A 4 20.05 -7.46 -0.18
N PRO A 5 21.07 -6.92 0.52
CA PRO A 5 22.12 -7.73 1.13
C PRO A 5 21.76 -8.31 2.51
N GLU A 6 20.62 -7.93 3.14
CA GLU A 6 20.27 -8.37 4.51
C GLU A 6 18.86 -8.97 4.63
N ARG A 7 18.79 -10.22 5.14
CA ARG A 7 17.61 -11.02 5.56
C ARG A 7 16.60 -11.47 4.50
N GLN A 8 16.45 -12.80 4.44
CA GLN A 8 15.65 -13.57 3.48
C GLN A 8 14.15 -13.73 3.83
N GLU A 9 13.64 -13.14 4.93
CA GLU A 9 12.35 -13.57 5.51
C GLU A 9 11.28 -12.47 5.67
N GLN A 10 11.50 -11.25 5.17
CA GLN A 10 10.63 -10.10 5.48
C GLN A 10 9.97 -9.46 4.25
N PHE A 11 9.50 -10.27 3.30
CA PHE A 11 8.67 -9.73 2.23
C PHE A 11 7.27 -9.47 2.77
N THR A 12 6.98 -8.20 3.03
CA THR A 12 5.70 -7.76 3.60
C THR A 12 4.89 -7.05 2.53
N TYR A 13 3.57 -7.23 2.59
CA TYR A 13 2.63 -6.45 1.81
C TYR A 13 1.93 -5.46 2.75
N PHE A 14 1.21 -4.52 2.18
CA PHE A 14 0.13 -3.83 2.90
C PHE A 14 -1.20 -4.13 2.22
N LEU A 15 -2.28 -4.11 2.98
CA LEU A 15 -3.62 -4.08 2.42
C LEU A 15 -4.17 -2.68 2.57
N SER A 16 -4.62 -2.08 1.48
CA SER A 16 -5.19 -0.74 1.59
C SER A 16 -6.48 -0.79 2.38
N ALA A 17 -6.58 0.10 3.38
CA ALA A 17 -7.71 0.19 4.28
C ALA A 17 -8.15 1.64 4.51
N ILE A 18 -7.34 2.62 4.10
CA ILE A 18 -7.58 4.03 4.43
C ILE A 18 -8.90 4.58 3.89
N ALA A 19 -9.34 4.15 2.70
CA ALA A 19 -10.63 4.56 2.14
C ALA A 19 -11.80 4.17 3.06
N ALA A 20 -11.76 2.93 3.58
CA ALA A 20 -12.75 2.42 4.50
C ALA A 20 -12.63 3.08 5.88
N PHE A 21 -11.40 3.28 6.35
CA PHE A 21 -11.12 3.91 7.63
C PHE A 21 -11.68 5.33 7.72
N ILE A 22 -11.43 6.15 6.70
CA ILE A 22 -11.93 7.53 6.61
C ILE A 22 -13.45 7.54 6.53
N GLU A 23 -14.06 6.70 5.69
CA GLU A 23 -15.51 6.69 5.50
C GLU A 23 -16.26 6.21 6.75
N ALA A 24 -15.72 5.22 7.47
CA ALA A 24 -16.33 4.66 8.66
C ALA A 24 -16.00 5.43 9.95
N GLY A 25 -14.99 6.31 9.94
CA GLY A 25 -14.46 6.95 11.13
C GLY A 25 -13.74 5.99 12.09
N GLY A 26 -13.26 4.85 11.58
CA GLY A 26 -12.67 3.77 12.37
C GLY A 26 -12.30 2.55 11.51
N ARG A 27 -11.67 1.53 12.13
CA ARG A 27 -11.22 0.33 11.41
C ARG A 27 -12.39 -0.34 10.68
N ALA A 28 -12.27 -0.46 9.35
CA ALA A 28 -13.28 -1.06 8.49
C ALA A 28 -12.63 -1.76 7.30
N ALA A 29 -13.33 -2.75 6.73
CA ALA A 29 -12.88 -3.44 5.54
C ALA A 29 -13.20 -2.64 4.27
N VAL A 30 -12.33 -2.72 3.25
CA VAL A 30 -12.57 -2.10 1.96
C VAL A 30 -13.80 -2.69 1.28
N ASN A 31 -14.72 -1.80 0.86
CA ASN A 31 -15.91 -2.14 0.13
C ASN A 31 -15.69 -1.89 -1.37
N ARG A 32 -15.42 -2.98 -2.10
CA ARG A 32 -15.17 -2.92 -3.55
C ARG A 32 -16.31 -2.31 -4.36
N LYS A 33 -17.55 -2.36 -3.87
CA LYS A 33 -18.71 -1.76 -4.56
C LYS A 33 -18.68 -0.23 -4.56
N LYS A 34 -17.89 0.38 -3.67
CA LYS A 34 -17.75 1.84 -3.54
C LYS A 34 -16.60 2.41 -4.38
N ILE A 35 -15.72 1.56 -4.91
CA ILE A 35 -14.56 1.99 -5.69
C ILE A 35 -15.01 2.53 -7.04
N ARG A 36 -14.86 3.85 -7.25
CA ARG A 36 -15.24 4.52 -8.51
C ARG A 36 -14.19 4.34 -9.61
N TYR A 37 -12.91 4.34 -9.26
CA TYR A 37 -11.79 4.32 -10.21
C TYR A 37 -11.00 3.01 -10.08
N ILE A 38 -11.55 1.91 -10.59
CA ILE A 38 -10.99 0.56 -10.36
C ILE A 38 -9.54 0.40 -10.85
N SER A 39 -9.16 1.07 -11.94
CA SER A 39 -7.80 1.04 -12.50
C SER A 39 -6.84 2.03 -11.85
N ALA A 40 -7.29 2.80 -10.85
CA ALA A 40 -6.43 3.73 -10.11
C ALA A 40 -6.45 3.47 -8.61
N PHE A 41 -7.49 2.80 -8.10
CA PHE A 41 -7.61 2.49 -6.68
C PHE A 41 -6.58 1.44 -6.26
N ILE A 42 -5.72 1.80 -5.32
CA ILE A 42 -4.69 0.92 -4.77
C ILE A 42 -5.34 -0.05 -3.78
N LEU A 43 -5.19 -1.36 -4.01
CA LEU A 43 -5.64 -2.40 -3.09
C LEU A 43 -4.54 -2.91 -2.17
N SER A 44 -3.31 -2.95 -2.67
CA SER A 44 -2.17 -3.53 -1.97
C SER A 44 -0.90 -3.12 -2.68
N GLY A 45 0.23 -3.41 -2.07
CA GLY A 45 1.53 -3.31 -2.70
C GLY A 45 2.61 -3.87 -1.81
N ASP A 46 3.81 -3.89 -2.37
CA ASP A 46 5.00 -4.24 -1.62
C ASP A 46 5.21 -3.23 -0.48
N ASN A 47 5.67 -3.73 0.66
CA ASN A 47 6.04 -2.94 1.81
C ASN A 47 7.35 -3.47 2.40
N THR A 48 8.13 -2.58 3.01
CA THR A 48 9.30 -2.95 3.82
C THR A 48 9.06 -2.60 5.28
N TYR A 49 8.29 -3.42 5.99
CA TYR A 49 7.95 -3.19 7.38
C TYR A 49 8.89 -3.92 8.34
N LYS A 50 9.47 -3.20 9.30
CA LYS A 50 10.51 -3.75 10.18
C LYS A 50 9.97 -4.56 11.36
N ASN A 51 8.72 -4.30 11.78
CA ASN A 51 8.13 -4.89 13.00
C ASN A 51 7.22 -6.09 12.69
N PHE A 52 7.47 -6.81 11.58
CA PHE A 52 6.72 -8.01 11.24
C PHE A 52 6.76 -9.04 12.37
N THR A 53 5.60 -9.56 12.73
CA THR A 53 5.46 -10.75 13.57
C THR A 53 4.47 -11.72 12.96
N LEU A 54 4.46 -12.97 13.41
CA LEU A 54 3.52 -13.99 12.90
C LEU A 54 2.05 -13.56 13.04
N ASN A 55 1.72 -12.75 14.05
CA ASN A 55 0.36 -12.30 14.34
C ASN A 55 0.03 -10.91 13.79
N ASP A 56 1.04 -10.19 13.28
CA ASP A 56 0.94 -8.83 12.76
C ASP A 56 1.90 -8.72 11.58
N CYS A 57 1.40 -9.19 10.44
CA CYS A 57 2.20 -9.63 9.30
C CYS A 57 2.17 -8.64 8.12
N ASP A 58 1.38 -7.57 8.24
CA ASP A 58 1.27 -6.49 7.27
C ASP A 58 1.33 -5.13 7.96
N LYS A 59 1.71 -4.10 7.22
CA LYS A 59 1.63 -2.73 7.74
C LYS A 59 0.20 -2.23 7.56
N ASP A 60 -0.30 -1.61 8.61
CA ASP A 60 -1.66 -1.11 8.72
C ASP A 60 -1.90 0.20 7.95
N ASP A 61 -2.50 0.11 6.76
CA ASP A 61 -2.81 1.27 5.90
C ASP A 61 -3.90 2.20 6.47
N TYR A 62 -4.49 1.92 7.64
CA TYR A 62 -5.53 2.79 8.21
C TYR A 62 -4.98 4.09 8.80
N SER A 63 -3.80 4.06 9.44
CA SER A 63 -3.18 5.24 10.09
C SER A 63 -1.69 5.35 9.84
N GLN A 64 -1.13 4.45 9.03
CA GLN A 64 0.28 4.45 8.68
C GLN A 64 0.42 4.45 7.16
N ASN A 65 1.19 5.39 6.62
CA ASN A 65 1.45 5.40 5.19
C ASN A 65 2.30 4.19 4.83
N CYS A 66 1.74 3.32 3.99
CA CYS A 66 2.35 2.05 3.61
C CYS A 66 3.13 2.09 2.30
N THR A 67 3.24 3.26 1.68
CA THR A 67 3.94 3.46 0.41
C THR A 67 5.16 4.34 0.59
N TRP A 68 6.02 4.42 -0.44
CA TRP A 68 7.08 5.37 -0.83
C TRP A 68 7.76 6.34 0.20
N VAL A 69 7.11 6.72 1.28
CA VAL A 69 7.63 7.44 2.43
C VAL A 69 8.47 6.49 3.30
N LYS A 70 9.73 6.84 3.52
CA LYS A 70 10.55 6.19 4.55
C LYS A 70 10.24 6.81 5.92
N ASP A 71 9.94 5.99 6.90
CA ASP A 71 9.70 6.39 8.29
C ASP A 71 10.51 5.51 9.26
N SER A 72 10.23 5.62 10.56
CA SER A 72 10.93 4.84 11.59
C SER A 72 10.77 3.34 11.43
N ASP A 73 9.63 2.88 10.92
CA ASP A 73 9.20 1.48 10.89
C ASP A 73 9.06 0.93 9.46
N HIS A 74 9.21 1.79 8.46
CA HIS A 74 9.11 1.49 7.04
C HIS A 74 10.29 2.06 6.26
N PHE A 75 11.02 1.17 5.59
CA PHE A 75 12.28 1.51 4.93
C PHE A 75 12.14 2.17 3.54
N GLY A 76 10.94 2.19 2.94
CA GLY A 76 10.65 2.78 1.64
C GLY A 76 10.77 1.81 0.48
N TYR A 77 11.20 2.29 -0.69
CA TYR A 77 11.25 1.52 -1.93
C TYR A 77 12.24 0.34 -1.88
N TYR A 78 11.88 -0.79 -2.49
CA TYR A 78 12.70 -2.01 -2.46
C TYR A 78 13.07 -2.54 -3.85
N HIS A 79 12.09 -2.64 -4.75
CA HIS A 79 12.30 -3.20 -6.08
C HIS A 79 12.82 -2.13 -7.03
N LEU A 80 14.15 -2.04 -7.19
CA LEU A 80 14.81 -1.05 -8.06
C LEU A 80 14.41 0.40 -7.73
N SER A 81 14.31 0.72 -6.43
CA SER A 81 13.80 2.01 -5.96
C SER A 81 12.33 2.27 -6.32
N GLY A 82 11.55 1.23 -6.59
CA GLY A 82 10.10 1.27 -6.72
C GLY A 82 9.38 0.24 -5.85
N LEU A 83 8.05 0.28 -5.92
CA LEU A 83 7.11 -0.67 -5.32
C LEU A 83 6.22 -1.24 -6.41
N ASN A 84 5.89 -2.54 -6.33
CA ASN A 84 4.78 -3.09 -7.10
C ASN A 84 3.47 -2.79 -6.38
N ILE A 85 2.51 -2.24 -7.11
CA ILE A 85 1.22 -1.80 -6.61
C ILE A 85 0.12 -2.57 -7.32
N LEU A 86 -0.75 -3.23 -6.54
CA LEU A 86 -1.94 -3.92 -7.01
C LEU A 86 -3.13 -2.96 -7.02
N PHE A 87 -3.83 -2.88 -8.15
CA PHE A 87 -5.03 -2.06 -8.31
C PHE A 87 -6.33 -2.89 -8.22
N ALA A 88 -7.45 -2.19 -8.07
CA ALA A 88 -8.75 -2.83 -7.82
C ALA A 88 -9.34 -3.62 -8.99
N ASP A 89 -8.89 -3.34 -10.22
CA ASP A 89 -9.16 -4.12 -11.43
C ASP A 89 -8.22 -5.34 -11.58
N GLY A 90 -7.25 -5.51 -10.69
CA GLY A 90 -6.34 -6.65 -10.63
C GLY A 90 -5.03 -6.49 -11.40
N HIS A 91 -4.78 -5.37 -12.07
CA HIS A 91 -3.47 -5.15 -12.67
C HIS A 91 -2.43 -4.75 -11.61
N ILE A 92 -1.17 -5.00 -11.94
CA ILE A 92 -0.02 -4.59 -11.12
C ILE A 92 0.80 -3.60 -11.93
N GLY A 93 1.18 -2.50 -11.29
CA GLY A 93 2.13 -1.53 -11.86
C GLY A 93 3.32 -1.32 -10.94
N TRP A 94 4.47 -1.06 -11.52
CA TRP A 94 5.69 -0.71 -10.79
C TRP A 94 5.88 0.81 -10.77
N PHE A 95 6.08 1.39 -9.58
CA PHE A 95 6.18 2.84 -9.41
C PHE A 95 7.21 3.27 -8.39
N THR A 96 7.89 4.37 -8.69
CA THR A 96 8.92 4.99 -7.84
C THR A 96 8.41 6.19 -7.06
N HIS A 97 7.12 6.54 -7.15
CA HIS A 97 6.47 7.61 -6.40
C HIS A 97 4.95 7.58 -6.65
N TYR A 98 4.21 8.33 -5.84
CA TYR A 98 2.78 8.56 -6.04
C TYR A 98 2.53 9.40 -7.31
N GLN A 99 1.63 8.93 -8.16
CA GLN A 99 1.22 9.61 -9.40
C GLN A 99 -0.26 10.00 -9.29
N PRO A 100 -0.58 11.27 -9.00
CA PRO A 100 -1.94 11.72 -8.70
C PRO A 100 -2.93 11.52 -9.84
N GLU A 101 -2.45 11.34 -11.07
CA GLU A 101 -3.27 11.06 -12.24
C GLU A 101 -3.52 9.56 -12.48
N LYS A 102 -2.81 8.68 -11.77
CA LYS A 102 -2.87 7.22 -11.96
C LYS A 102 -3.32 6.44 -10.73
N MET A 103 -3.31 7.08 -9.57
CA MET A 103 -3.46 6.39 -8.29
C MET A 103 -4.41 7.12 -7.36
N THR A 104 -5.20 6.37 -6.61
CA THR A 104 -5.99 6.90 -5.51
C THR A 104 -6.09 5.92 -4.36
N PHE A 105 -6.19 6.47 -3.16
CA PHE A 105 -6.53 5.76 -1.93
C PHE A 105 -7.98 6.03 -1.47
N ARG A 106 -8.82 6.65 -2.31
CA ARG A 106 -10.19 7.06 -1.97
C ARG A 106 -11.24 6.43 -2.89
N TYR A 107 -12.43 6.20 -2.35
CA TYR A 107 -13.52 5.59 -3.11
C TYR A 107 -14.00 6.45 -4.26
N TYR A 108 -14.16 7.77 -4.04
CA TYR A 108 -14.95 8.64 -4.92
C TYR A 108 -14.15 9.75 -5.60
N GLU A 109 -12.89 9.93 -5.23
CA GLU A 109 -12.00 10.99 -5.71
C GLU A 109 -10.56 10.49 -5.87
N TYR A 110 -9.72 11.29 -6.53
CA TYR A 110 -8.27 11.08 -6.54
C TYR A 110 -7.67 11.82 -5.36
N SER A 111 -7.03 11.08 -4.46
CA SER A 111 -6.30 11.67 -3.36
C SER A 111 -5.16 10.76 -2.94
N ASN A 112 -4.12 11.40 -2.40
CA ASN A 112 -3.00 10.70 -1.79
C ASN A 112 -3.46 9.96 -0.52
N TRP A 113 -2.52 9.24 0.08
CA TRP A 113 -2.72 8.59 1.36
C TRP A 113 -3.16 9.60 2.43
#